data_AF-A0A931ZL37-F1
#
_entry.id   AF-A0A931ZL37-F1
#
_cell.length_a   1.000
_cell.length_b   1.000
_cell.length_c   1.000
_cell.angle_alpha   90.00
_cell.angle_beta   90.00
_cell.angle_gamma   90.00
#
_symmetry.space_group_name_H-M   'P 1'
#
loop_
_entity.id
_entity.type
_entity.pdbx_description
1 polymer ?
#
loop_
_entity_poly.entity_id
_entity_poly.type
_entity_poly.pdbx_seq_one_letter_code
_entity_poly.pdbx_strand_id
1 'polypeptide(L)' 'MPILADSSCIRCGKTRIVKRVWKEKLEYGSIITHTETVCPDQACQKQVDEKFALARERREQLEHKIAPKAT' A
#
# COMPACT_ATOMS: atom_id res chain seq x y z
N MET A 1 -5.42 -13.92 -16.54
CA MET A 1 -4.06 -14.17 -15.99
C MET A 1 -3.57 -12.88 -15.36
N PRO A 2 -3.05 -12.90 -14.12
CA PRO A 2 -2.53 -11.69 -13.48
C PRO A 2 -1.22 -11.24 -14.15
N ILE A 3 -1.04 -9.93 -14.30
CA ILE A 3 0.23 -9.36 -14.78
C ILE A 3 1.24 -9.49 -13.64
N LEU A 4 2.38 -10.13 -13.90
CA LEU A 4 3.46 -10.24 -12.92
C LEU A 4 4.16 -8.89 -12.76
N ALA A 5 4.55 -8.57 -11.54
CA ALA A 5 5.46 -7.47 -11.28
C ALA A 5 6.91 -7.97 -11.32
N ASP A 6 7.85 -7.10 -11.66
CA ASP A 6 9.28 -7.42 -11.69
C ASP A 6 9.91 -7.61 -10.30
N SER A 7 9.10 -7.65 -9.24
CA SER A 7 9.56 -7.76 -7.86
C SER A 7 9.03 -9.00 -7.16
N SER A 8 9.91 -9.65 -6.41
CA SER A 8 9.58 -10.77 -5.54
C SER A 8 9.13 -10.29 -4.15
N CYS A 9 8.32 -11.08 -3.48
CA CYS A 9 7.93 -10.83 -2.10
C CYS A 9 9.08 -11.20 -1.15
N ILE A 10 9.62 -10.22 -0.42
CA ILE A 10 10.66 -10.44 0.59
C ILE A 10 10.25 -11.35 1.76
N ARG A 11 8.94 -11.65 1.93
CA ARG A 11 8.41 -12.46 3.04
C ARG A 11 8.23 -13.93 2.67
N CYS A 12 7.69 -14.20 1.48
CA CYS A 12 7.37 -15.56 1.04
C CYS A 12 8.08 -15.98 -0.25
N GLY A 13 8.90 -15.11 -0.86
CA GLY A 13 9.67 -15.38 -2.08
C GLY A 13 8.88 -15.35 -3.38
N LYS A 14 7.55 -15.43 -3.35
CA LYS A 14 6.69 -15.46 -4.56
C LYS A 14 6.74 -14.14 -5.34
N THR A 15 6.70 -14.22 -6.67
CA THR A 15 6.60 -13.06 -7.56
C THR A 15 5.30 -12.30 -7.29
N ARG A 16 5.40 -10.97 -7.13
CA ARG A 16 4.22 -10.12 -6.91
C ARG A 16 3.38 -10.01 -8.18
N ILE A 17 2.11 -9.65 -8.01
CA ILE A 17 1.17 -9.41 -9.11
C ILE A 17 0.74 -7.94 -9.12
N VAL A 18 0.50 -7.39 -10.31
CA VAL A 18 -0.07 -6.05 -10.47
C VAL A 18 -1.55 -6.10 -10.09
N LYS A 19 -1.92 -5.30 -9.10
CA LYS A 19 -3.30 -5.16 -8.62
C LYS A 19 -4.06 -4.11 -9.41
N ARG A 20 -3.45 -2.94 -9.64
CA ARG A 20 -4.03 -1.88 -10.47
C ARG A 20 -2.95 -0.95 -10.99
N VAL A 21 -3.26 -0.31 -12.12
CA VAL A 21 -2.45 0.76 -12.71
C VAL A 21 -3.37 1.96 -12.91
N TRP A 22 -2.96 3.14 -12.47
CA TRP A 22 -3.72 4.37 -12.69
C TRP A 22 -2.79 5.53 -13.03
N LYS A 23 -3.36 6.51 -13.73
CA LYS A 23 -2.66 7.75 -14.06
C LYS A 23 -3.19 8.86 -13.18
N GLU A 24 -2.28 9.55 -12.50
CA GLU A 24 -2.58 10.74 -11.73
C GLU A 24 -2.03 11.95 -12.47
N LYS A 25 -2.88 12.95 -12.72
CA LYS A 25 -2.45 14.21 -13.31
C LYS A 25 -2.18 15.19 -12.18
N LEU A 26 -0.93 15.65 -12.09
CA LEU A 26 -0.55 16.70 -11.16
C LEU A 26 -1.04 18.07 -11.63
N GLU A 27 -1.20 19.00 -10.69
CA GLU A 27 -1.67 20.37 -10.95
C GLU A 27 -0.83 21.09 -12.00
N TYR A 28 0.49 20.85 -12.02
CA TYR A 28 1.42 21.41 -13.00
C TYR A 28 1.47 20.66 -14.35
N GLY A 29 0.48 19.81 -14.64
CA GLY A 29 0.29 19.17 -15.95
C GLY A 29 1.07 17.88 -16.19
N SER A 30 1.96 17.49 -15.28
CA SER A 30 2.66 16.21 -15.34
C SER A 30 1.72 15.03 -15.09
N ILE A 31 1.94 13.91 -15.77
CA ILE A 31 1.16 12.67 -15.57
C ILE A 31 2.07 11.63 -14.91
N ILE A 32 1.70 11.18 -13.71
CA ILE A 32 2.34 10.07 -13.01
C ILE A 32 1.58 8.79 -13.33
N THR A 33 2.28 7.73 -13.72
CA THR A 33 1.70 6.38 -13.83
C THR A 33 2.05 5.60 -12.58
N HIS A 34 1.04 5.26 -11.80
CA HIS A 34 1.17 4.45 -10.59
C HIS A 34 0.85 3.00 -10.91
N THR A 35 1.68 2.09 -10.40
CA THR A 35 1.48 0.64 -10.47
C THR A 35 1.46 0.09 -9.06
N GLU A 36 0.30 -0.37 -8.59
CA GLU A 36 0.17 -1.05 -7.31
C GLU A 36 0.32 -2.56 -7.50
N THR A 37 1.17 -3.15 -6.65
CA THR A 37 1.47 -4.58 -6.66
C THR A 37 1.17 -5.23 -5.32
N VAL A 38 0.76 -6.49 -5.33
CA VAL A 38 0.42 -7.27 -4.13
C VAL A 38 1.02 -8.67 -4.16
N CYS A 39 1.14 -9.28 -2.99
CA CYS A 39 1.55 -10.68 -2.90
C CYS A 39 0.39 -11.58 -3.36
N PRO A 40 0.61 -12.55 -4.28
CA PRO A 40 -0.45 -13.47 -4.70
C PRO A 40 -0.82 -14.49 -3.61
N ASP A 41 0.04 -14.66 -2.60
CA ASP A 41 -0.25 -15.51 -1.44
C ASP A 41 -1.12 -14.77 -0.43
N GLN A 42 -2.37 -15.21 -0.29
CA GLN A 42 -3.36 -14.59 0.58
C GLN A 42 -2.97 -14.66 2.06
N ALA A 43 -2.34 -15.75 2.52
CA ALA A 43 -1.89 -15.88 3.90
C ALA A 43 -0.74 -14.93 4.20
N CYS A 44 0.20 -14.77 3.25
CA CYS A 44 1.27 -13.79 3.35
C CYS A 44 0.72 -12.36 3.30
N GLN A 45 -0.22 -12.07 2.41
CA GLN A 45 -0.79 -10.73 2.25
C GLN A 45 -1.58 -10.31 3.49
N LYS A 46 -2.39 -11.21 4.06
CA LYS A 46 -3.19 -10.94 5.26
C LYS A 46 -2.33 -10.50 6.44
N GLN A 47 -1.20 -11.16 6.69
CA GLN A 47 -0.27 -10.78 7.77
C GLN A 47 0.31 -9.37 7.59
N VAL A 48 0.51 -8.95 6.34
CA VAL A 48 1.02 -7.61 6.02
C VAL A 48 -0.07 -6.57 6.23
N ASP A 49 -1.29 -6.86 5.78
CA ASP A 49 -2.44 -5.96 5.92
C ASP A 49 -2.78 -5.74 7.41
N GLU A 50 -2.74 -6.79 8.23
CA GLU A 50 -2.93 -6.67 9.69
C GLU A 50 -1.87 -5.76 10.33
N LYS A 51 -0.59 -5.92 9.97
CA LYS A 51 0.49 -5.07 10.48
C LYS A 51 0.32 -3.61 10.05
N PHE A 52 -0.11 -3.38 8.81
CA PHE A 52 -0.37 -2.02 8.33
C PHE A 52 -1.59 -1.39 8.98
N ALA A 53 -2.63 -2.16 9.29
CA ALA A 53 -3.79 -1.69 10.03
C ALA A 53 -3.39 -1.23 11.44
N LEU A 54 -2.63 -2.06 12.17
CA LEU A 54 -2.13 -1.72 13.51
C LEU A 54 -1.21 -0.50 13.50
N ALA A 55 -0.32 -0.40 12.50
CA ALA A 55 0.56 0.75 12.36
C ALA A 55 -0.20 2.04 12.04
N ARG A 56 -1.27 1.96 11.22
CA ARG A 56 -2.14 3.08 10.90
C ARG A 56 -2.90 3.55 12.14
N GLU A 57 -3.53 2.64 12.86
CA GLU A 57 -4.27 2.95 14.09
C GLU A 57 -3.35 3.64 15.11
N ARG A 58 -2.13 3.10 15.33
CA ARG A 58 -1.16 3.73 16.22
C ARG A 58 -0.79 5.14 15.77
N ARG A 59 -0.61 5.36 14.46
CA ARG A 59 -0.30 6.68 13.91
C ARG A 59 -1.45 7.66 14.15
N GLU A 60 -2.68 7.26 13.85
CA GLU A 60 -3.89 8.06 14.05
C GLU A 60 -4.07 8.44 15.53
N GLN A 61 -3.85 7.49 16.44
CA GLN A 61 -3.90 7.76 17.89
C GLN A 61 -2.84 8.77 18.35
N LEU A 62 -1.64 8.72 17.79
CA LEU A 62 -0.58 9.69 18.10
C LEU A 62 -0.93 11.07 17.53
N GLU A 63 -1.41 11.14 16.29
CA GLU A 63 -1.86 12.39 15.66
C GLU A 63 -2.98 13.06 16.48
N HIS A 64 -3.95 12.28 16.96
CA HIS A 64 -5.03 12.77 17.83
C HIS A 64 -4.56 13.22 19.23
N LYS A 65 -3.46 12.67 19.75
CA LYS A 65 -2.87 13.10 21.03
C LYS A 65 -2.04 14.38 20.91
N ILE A 66 -1.46 14.64 19.73
CA ILE A 66 -0.58 15.78 19.48
C ILE A 66 -1.37 17.01 19.01
N ALA A 67 -2.45 16.81 18.26
CA ALA A 67 -3.39 17.87 17.89
C ALA A 67 -4.70 17.67 18.66
N PRO A 68 -4.87 18.21 19.89
CA PRO A 68 -6.21 18.35 20.43
C PRO A 68 -7.00 19.18 19.41
N LYS A 69 -8.12 18.64 18.91
CA LYS A 69 -9.05 19.37 18.05
C LYS A 69 -9.25 20.75 18.66
N ALA A 70 -8.80 21.79 17.97
CA ALA A 70 -9.29 23.14 18.20
C ALA A 70 -10.81 23.07 17.95
N THR A 71 -11.55 23.23 19.03
CA THR A 71 -13.02 23.35 19.07
C THR A 71 -13.48 24.49 18.17
#